data_AF-A0A439CT20-F1
#
_entry.id   AF-A0A439CT20-F1
#
_cell.length_a   1.000
_cell.length_b   1.000
_cell.length_c   1.000
_cell.angle_alpha   90.00
_cell.angle_beta   90.00
_cell.angle_gamma   90.00
#
_symmetry.space_group_name_H-M   'P 1'
#
loop_
_entity.id
_entity.type
_entity.pdbx_description
1 polymer ?
#
loop_
_entity_poly.entity_id
_entity_poly.type
_entity_poly.pdbx_seq_one_letter_code
_entity_poly.pdbx_strand_id
1 'polypeptide(L)'
;MASSGVEVIQYLVDTRGLWPAATKTSDLETEASRPLALLTQDERTRVLKYYFVADAKMALASHLLKHWVVSKYGGVPWRETTLS
;
A
#
# COMPACT_ATOMS: atom_id res chain seq x y z
N MET A 1 26.61 0.25 25.82
CA MET A 1 25.25 0.82 25.92
C MET A 1 24.96 1.50 24.59
N ALA A 2 24.35 0.80 23.64
CA ALA A 2 24.01 1.42 22.35
C ALA A 2 22.91 2.46 22.61
N SER A 3 23.12 3.70 22.16
CA SER A 3 22.10 4.73 22.19
C SER A 3 20.91 4.24 21.38
N SER A 4 19.78 4.00 22.03
CA SER A 4 18.49 3.74 21.38
C SER A 4 17.99 5.03 20.73
N GLY A 5 18.64 5.42 19.63
CA GLY A 5 18.24 6.56 18.81
C GLY A 5 17.00 6.19 17.99
N VAL A 6 16.06 7.12 17.89
CA VAL A 6 14.94 6.97 16.95
C VAL A 6 15.51 7.07 15.53
N GLU A 7 15.32 6.02 14.74
CA GLU A 7 15.66 6.01 13.33
C GLU A 7 14.45 6.45 12.50
N VAL A 8 14.62 7.46 11.65
CA VAL A 8 13.59 7.94 10.73
C VAL A 8 13.79 7.28 9.38
N ILE A 9 12.78 6.56 8.91
CA ILE A 9 12.81 5.87 7.63
C ILE A 9 11.90 6.62 6.64
N GLN A 10 12.44 6.99 5.49
CA GLN A 10 11.71 7.71 4.45
C GLN A 10 11.66 6.88 3.16
N TYR A 11 10.44 6.70 2.64
CA TYR A 11 10.19 6.10 1.34
C TYR A 11 9.44 7.09 0.45
N LEU A 12 9.88 7.20 -0.80
CA LEU A 12 9.20 7.97 -1.84
C LEU A 12 8.81 7.02 -2.97
N VAL A 13 7.54 7.00 -3.34
CA VAL A 13 7.02 6.13 -4.40
C VAL A 13 6.30 6.99 -5.43
N ASP A 14 6.78 6.98 -6.67
CA ASP A 14 6.09 7.60 -7.80
C ASP A 14 5.02 6.64 -8.34
N THR A 15 3.75 6.95 -8.09
CA THR A 15 2.62 6.10 -8.48
C THR A 15 2.11 6.36 -9.89
N ARG A 16 2.63 7.39 -10.60
CA ARG A 16 2.16 7.77 -11.94
C ARG A 16 2.45 6.69 -12.97
N GLY A 17 3.60 6.01 -12.84
CA GLY A 17 4.01 4.90 -13.71
C GLY A 17 3.42 3.54 -13.32
N LEU A 18 2.72 3.44 -12.19
CA LEU A 18 2.15 2.17 -11.73
C LEU A 18 0.82 1.91 -12.43
N TRP A 19 0.63 0.67 -12.88
CA TRP A 19 -0.58 0.18 -13.57
C TRP A 19 -1.03 1.11 -14.70
N PRO A 20 -0.19 1.33 -15.73
CA PRO A 20 -0.43 2.34 -16.76
C PRO A 20 -1.70 2.08 -17.57
N ALA A 21 -2.14 0.83 -17.66
CA ALA A 21 -3.39 0.44 -18.34
C ALA A 21 -4.66 0.78 -17.54
N ALA A 22 -4.56 1.07 -16.23
CA ALA A 22 -5.70 1.47 -15.43
C ALA A 22 -6.04 2.95 -15.68
N THR A 23 -7.17 3.18 -16.35
CA THR A 23 -7.71 4.52 -16.67
C THR A 23 -8.78 4.96 -15.69
N LYS A 24 -9.48 4.00 -15.07
CA LYS A 24 -10.50 4.18 -14.04
C LYS A 24 -10.16 3.35 -12.81
N THR A 25 -10.74 3.68 -11.66
CA THR A 25 -10.51 2.95 -10.41
C THR A 25 -10.93 1.47 -10.50
N SER A 26 -12.01 1.15 -11.22
CA SER A 26 -12.46 -0.23 -11.46
C SER A 26 -11.41 -1.08 -12.18
N ASP A 27 -10.60 -0.46 -13.05
CA ASP A 27 -9.58 -1.19 -13.83
C ASP A 27 -8.49 -1.78 -12.92
N LEU A 28 -8.28 -1.20 -11.73
CA LEU A 28 -7.32 -1.71 -10.74
C LEU A 28 -7.66 -3.12 -10.27
N GLU A 29 -8.92 -3.54 -10.28
CA GLU A 29 -9.30 -4.91 -9.90
C GLU A 29 -8.69 -5.96 -10.83
N THR A 30 -8.41 -5.57 -12.08
CA THR A 30 -7.73 -6.42 -13.07
C THR A 30 -6.24 -6.11 -13.12
N GLU A 31 -5.88 -4.85 -13.37
CA GLU A 31 -4.49 -4.39 -13.59
C GLU A 31 -3.61 -4.49 -12.34
N ALA A 32 -4.21 -4.35 -11.16
CA ALA A 32 -3.56 -4.42 -9.87
C ALA A 32 -4.09 -5.58 -9.01
N SER A 33 -4.62 -6.63 -9.64
CA SER A 33 -5.21 -7.81 -8.98
C SER A 33 -4.29 -8.44 -7.92
N ARG A 34 -3.02 -8.68 -8.26
CA ARG A 34 -2.03 -9.27 -7.33
C ARG A 34 -1.75 -8.37 -6.12
N PRO A 35 -1.41 -7.06 -6.28
CA PRO A 35 -1.28 -6.15 -5.15
C PRO A 35 -2.55 -6.02 -4.30
N LEU A 36 -3.73 -5.96 -4.91
CA LEU A 36 -5.00 -5.88 -4.20
C LEU A 36 -5.28 -7.14 -3.36
N ALA A 37 -4.84 -8.31 -3.83
CA ALA A 37 -4.99 -9.57 -3.09
C ALA A 37 -4.11 -9.65 -1.83
N LEU A 38 -3.17 -8.73 -1.64
CA LEU A 38 -2.36 -8.63 -0.42
C LEU A 38 -3.02 -7.80 0.69
N LEU A 39 -4.10 -7.09 0.36
CA LEU A 39 -4.84 -6.25 1.28
C LEU A 39 -6.02 -7.02 1.89
N THR A 40 -6.44 -6.59 3.08
CA THR A 40 -7.72 -7.05 3.64
C THR A 40 -8.90 -6.50 2.84
N GLN A 41 -10.09 -7.08 3.05
CA GLN A 41 -11.30 -6.65 2.33
C GLN A 41 -11.66 -5.18 2.61
N ASP A 42 -11.45 -4.73 3.84
CA ASP A 42 -11.73 -3.33 4.24
C ASP A 42 -10.77 -2.36 3.55
N GLU A 43 -9.49 -2.72 3.47
CA GLU A 43 -8.47 -1.90 2.82
C GLU A 43 -8.67 -1.86 1.31
N ARG A 44 -9.01 -2.99 0.69
CA ARG A 44 -9.43 -3.03 -0.71
C ARG A 44 -10.60 -2.09 -0.96
N THR A 45 -11.61 -2.10 -0.09
CA THR A 45 -12.76 -1.19 -0.19
C THR A 45 -12.33 0.28 -0.06
N ARG A 46 -11.39 0.59 0.85
CA ARG A 46 -10.83 1.94 1.01
C ARG A 46 -10.03 2.40 -0.21
N VAL A 47 -9.36 1.50 -0.93
CA VAL A 47 -8.64 1.80 -2.17
C VAL A 47 -9.62 2.01 -3.34
N LEU A 48 -10.64 1.17 -3.46
CA LEU A 48 -11.55 1.17 -4.60
C LEU A 48 -12.66 2.24 -4.51
N LYS A 49 -12.85 2.89 -3.36
CA LYS A 49 -13.83 3.99 -3.21
C LYS A 49 -13.45 5.29 -3.92
N TYR A 50 -12.18 5.45 -4.30
CA TYR A 50 -11.71 6.70 -4.90
C TYR A 50 -12.26 6.89 -6.31
N TYR A 51 -12.72 8.10 -6.61
CA TYR A 51 -13.22 8.44 -7.94
C TYR A 51 -12.10 8.53 -8.98
N PHE A 52 -10.99 9.18 -8.63
CA PHE A 52 -9.84 9.31 -9.51
C PHE A 52 -8.88 8.13 -9.36
N VAL A 53 -8.49 7.54 -10.49
CA VAL A 53 -7.56 6.40 -10.51
C VAL A 53 -6.21 6.77 -9.88
N ALA A 54 -5.75 8.01 -10.02
CA ALA A 54 -4.50 8.48 -9.42
C ALA A 54 -4.51 8.34 -7.88
N ASP A 55 -5.62 8.72 -7.25
CA ASP A 55 -5.79 8.61 -5.80
C ASP A 55 -5.89 7.15 -5.36
N ALA A 56 -6.61 6.32 -6.14
CA ALA A 56 -6.69 4.89 -5.89
C ALA A 56 -5.31 4.21 -5.97
N LYS A 57 -4.50 4.55 -6.99
CA LYS A 57 -3.12 4.06 -7.14
C LYS A 57 -2.24 4.50 -5.97
N MET A 58 -2.36 5.75 -5.54
CA MET A 58 -1.66 6.28 -4.37
C MET A 58 -2.07 5.53 -3.09
N ALA A 59 -3.37 5.33 -2.87
CA ALA A 59 -3.89 4.62 -1.70
C ALA A 59 -3.41 3.16 -1.68
N LEU A 60 -3.45 2.47 -2.82
CA LEU A 60 -2.94 1.10 -2.94
C LEU A 60 -1.46 1.01 -2.59
N ALA A 61 -0.63 1.87 -3.19
CA ALA A 61 0.80 1.92 -2.89
C ALA A 61 1.06 2.26 -1.40
N SER A 62 0.30 3.18 -0.83
CA SER A 62 0.39 3.57 0.58
C SER A 62 0.11 2.41 1.53
N HIS A 63 -0.97 1.65 1.30
CA HIS A 63 -1.28 0.47 2.13
C HIS A 63 -0.16 -0.56 2.07
N LEU A 64 0.28 -0.93 0.87
CA LEU A 64 1.35 -1.91 0.67
C LEU A 64 2.65 -1.47 1.35
N LEU A 65 3.02 -0.20 1.21
CA LEU A 65 4.24 0.33 1.80
C LEU A 65 4.17 0.33 3.33
N LYS A 66 3.02 0.69 3.91
CA LYS A 66 2.83 0.65 5.37
C LYS A 66 2.93 -0.78 5.91
N HIS A 67 2.26 -1.75 5.29
CA HIS A 67 2.40 -3.15 5.66
C HIS A 67 3.85 -3.64 5.53
N TRP A 68 4.54 -3.26 4.46
CA TRP A 68 5.94 -3.62 4.25
C TRP A 68 6.83 -3.05 5.34
N VAL A 69 6.67 -1.77 5.70
CA VAL A 69 7.44 -1.13 6.78
C VAL A 69 7.18 -1.82 8.11
N VAL A 70 5.92 -2.06 8.47
CA VAL A 70 5.57 -2.77 9.71
C VAL A 70 6.18 -4.17 9.73
N SER A 71 6.10 -4.90 8.62
CA SER A 71 6.64 -6.26 8.56
C SER A 71 8.17 -6.29 8.61
N LYS A 72 8.82 -5.38 7.88
CA LYS A 72 10.28 -5.30 7.76
C LYS A 72 10.95 -4.85 9.05
N TYR A 73 10.40 -3.84 9.72
CA TYR A 73 11.02 -3.18 10.87
C TYR A 73 10.38 -3.55 12.21
N GLY A 74 9.12 -3.97 12.22
CA GLY A 74 8.39 -4.38 13.42
C GLY A 74 8.51 -5.87 13.76
N GLY A 75 9.11 -6.69 12.89
CA GLY A 75 9.24 -8.14 13.11
C GLY A 75 7.91 -8.90 13.04
N VAL A 76 6.86 -8.28 12.49
CA VAL A 76 5.53 -8.87 12.35
C VAL A 76 5.41 -9.55 10.98
N PRO A 77 4.93 -10.81 10.87
CA PRO A 77 4.64 -11.41 9.59
C PRO A 77 3.64 -10.57 8.79
N TRP A 78 3.82 -10.42 7.47
CA TRP A 78 2.93 -9.60 6.62
C TRP A 78 1.44 -9.84 6.89
N ARG A 79 1.03 -11.12 7.01
CA ARG A 79 -0.37 -11.52 7.20
C ARG A 79 -0.99 -11.06 8.53
N GLU A 80 -0.16 -10.68 9.49
CA GLU A 80 -0.55 -10.23 10.84
C GLU A 80 -0.42 -8.70 10.98
N THR A 81 0.01 -8.00 9.94
CA THR A 81 0.15 -6.55 9.99
C THR A 81 -1.22 -5.86 9.98
N THR A 82 -1.44 -4.97 10.94
CA THR A 82 -2.70 -4.22 11.08
C THR A 82 -2.46 -2.73 10.88
N LEU A 83 -3.29 -2.08 10.07
CA LEU A 83 -3.29 -0.63 9.87
C LEU A 83 -4.60 -0.05 10.41
N SER A 84 -4.52 0.80 11.43
CA SER A 84 -5.67 1.51 12.02
C SER A 84 -5.97 2.81 11.30
#